data_AF-A0A538JAB2-F1
#
_entry.id   AF-A0A538JAB2-F1
#
_cell.length_a   1.000
_cell.length_b   1.000
_cell.length_c   1.000
_cell.angle_alpha   90.00
_cell.angle_beta   90.00
_cell.angle_gamma   90.00
#
_symmetry.space_group_name_H-M   'P 1'
#
loop_
_entity.id
_entity.type
_entity.pdbx_description
1 polymer ?
#
loop_
_entity_poly.entity_id
_entity_poly.type
_entity_poly.pdbx_seq_one_letter_code
_entity_poly.pdbx_strand_id
1 'polypeptide(L)'
;MSDAAPTGAAAGHELFVRHARKDGRSVAVLRALDYGDSCVVEAEVYPASSRNAEAVRPGPYTFADAHQATAFVTEAVESLMYLGCEVHAQ
;
A
#
# COMPACT_ATOMS: atom_id res chain seq x y z
N MET A 1 35.61 5.01 4.52
CA MET A 1 34.37 5.55 5.08
C MET A 1 33.25 4.76 4.42
N SER A 2 32.91 3.61 5.02
CA SER A 2 31.97 2.66 4.43
C SER A 2 30.55 3.11 4.71
N ASP A 3 29.77 3.22 3.64
CA ASP A 3 28.32 3.39 3.69
C ASP A 3 27.70 2.05 4.12
N ALA A 4 27.20 2.00 5.34
CA ALA A 4 26.47 0.86 5.86
C ALA A 4 25.02 1.01 5.42
N ALA A 5 24.64 0.30 4.35
CA ALA A 5 23.25 0.07 4.04
C ALA A 5 22.57 -0.55 5.28
N PRO A 6 21.42 -0.05 5.75
CA PRO A 6 20.77 -0.65 6.90
C PRO A 6 20.34 -2.07 6.52
N THR A 7 20.95 -3.02 7.21
CA THR A 7 20.62 -4.44 7.31
C THR A 7 19.11 -4.62 7.42
N GLY A 8 18.57 -5.52 6.60
CA GLY A 8 17.13 -5.77 6.45
C GLY A 8 16.36 -5.71 7.76
N ALA A 9 15.43 -4.75 7.83
CA ALA A 9 14.26 -4.90 8.68
C ALA A 9 13.67 -6.27 8.35
N ALA A 10 13.45 -7.13 9.35
CA ALA A 10 12.77 -8.40 9.17
C ALA A 10 11.56 -8.16 8.25
N ALA A 11 11.51 -8.81 7.09
CA ALA A 11 10.43 -8.58 6.14
C ALA A 11 9.13 -8.91 6.85
N GLY A 12 8.29 -7.89 7.14
CA GLY A 12 7.01 -8.08 7.79
C GLY A 12 6.19 -9.13 7.04
N HIS A 13 5.39 -9.90 7.77
CA HIS A 13 4.52 -10.89 7.17
C HIS A 13 3.45 -10.20 6.33
N GLU A 14 3.47 -10.42 5.01
CA GLU A 14 2.44 -9.88 4.13
C GLU A 14 1.08 -10.49 4.44
N LEU A 15 0.16 -9.65 4.89
CA LEU A 15 -1.22 -10.05 5.15
C LEU A 15 -2.02 -10.07 3.87
N PHE A 16 -1.92 -9.00 3.07
CA PHE A 16 -2.58 -8.88 1.78
C PHE A 16 -2.04 -7.71 0.95
N VAL A 17 -2.26 -7.80 -0.36
CA VAL A 17 -2.09 -6.69 -1.32
C VAL A 17 -3.42 -6.40 -2.01
N ARG A 18 -3.70 -5.12 -2.26
CA ARG A 18 -4.83 -4.65 -3.07
C ARG A 18 -4.33 -3.77 -4.20
N HIS A 19 -4.63 -4.17 -5.43
CA HIS A 19 -4.32 -3.38 -6.62
C HIS A 19 -5.59 -2.71 -7.14
N ALA A 20 -5.62 -1.38 -7.10
CA ALA A 20 -6.70 -0.58 -7.69
C ALA A 20 -6.31 -0.10 -9.09
N ARG A 21 -7.20 -0.33 -10.06
CA ARG A 21 -7.06 0.10 -11.44
C ARG A 21 -8.27 0.89 -11.89
N LYS A 22 -8.06 1.85 -12.79
CA LYS A 22 -9.13 2.59 -13.46
C LYS A 22 -8.84 2.61 -14.96
N ASP A 23 -9.81 2.18 -15.76
CA ASP A 23 -9.65 2.06 -17.22
C ASP A 23 -8.39 1.25 -17.62
N GLY A 24 -8.12 0.17 -16.90
CA GLY A 24 -6.95 -0.70 -17.10
C GLY A 24 -5.61 -0.11 -16.63
N ARG A 25 -5.58 1.12 -16.08
CA ARG A 25 -4.36 1.77 -15.57
C ARG A 25 -4.26 1.61 -14.06
N SER A 26 -3.05 1.36 -13.54
CA SER A 26 -2.77 1.37 -12.11
C SER A 26 -3.08 2.75 -11.52
N VAL A 27 -3.81 2.77 -10.40
CA VAL A 27 -4.11 3.98 -9.62
C VAL A 27 -3.45 3.91 -8.25
N ALA A 28 -3.60 2.77 -7.57
CA ALA A 28 -2.96 2.56 -6.28
C ALA A 28 -2.64 1.09 -6.02
N VAL A 29 -1.57 0.83 -5.28
CA VAL A 29 -1.25 -0.48 -4.68
C VAL A 29 -1.15 -0.27 -3.17
N LEU A 30 -1.91 -1.05 -2.40
CA LEU A 30 -1.87 -1.05 -0.94
C LEU A 30 -1.39 -2.41 -0.46
N ARG A 31 -0.33 -2.44 0.36
CA ARG A 31 0.23 -3.66 0.94
C ARG A 31 0.26 -3.56 2.45
N ALA A 32 -0.38 -4.51 3.14
CA ALA A 32 -0.36 -4.60 4.60
C ALA A 32 0.68 -5.64 5.05
N LEU A 33 1.56 -5.23 5.96
CA LEU A 33 2.65 -6.03 6.53
C LEU A 33 2.50 -6.07 8.05
N ASP A 34 2.59 -7.26 8.63
CA ASP A 34 2.59 -7.48 10.08
C ASP A 34 4.02 -7.72 10.58
N TYR A 35 4.47 -6.90 11.53
CA TYR A 35 5.77 -7.01 12.18
C TYR A 35 5.70 -7.69 13.55
N GLY A 36 4.51 -8.14 13.96
CA GLY A 36 4.23 -8.84 15.22
C GLY A 36 3.84 -7.91 16.36
N ASP A 37 4.45 -6.73 16.46
CA ASP A 37 4.11 -5.68 17.45
C ASP A 37 3.38 -4.48 16.83
N SER A 38 3.30 -4.44 15.50
CA SER A 38 2.76 -3.36 14.72
C SER A 38 2.42 -3.84 13.32
N CYS A 39 1.49 -3.15 12.67
CA CYS A 39 1.16 -3.37 11.26
C CYS A 39 1.45 -2.11 10.46
N VAL A 40 2.01 -2.28 9.26
CA VAL A 40 2.31 -1.19 8.35
C VAL A 40 1.54 -1.39 7.06
N VAL A 41 0.85 -0.34 6.61
CA VAL A 41 0.31 -0.28 5.26
C VAL A 41 1.21 0.61 4.40
N GLU A 42 1.86 -0.01 3.42
CA GLU A 42 2.58 0.67 2.36
C GLU A 42 1.61 1.01 1.23
N ALA A 43 1.72 2.21 0.68
CA ALA A 43 0.92 2.66 -0.43
C ALA A 43 1.81 3.17 -1.57
N GLU A 44 1.49 2.76 -2.79
CA GLU A 44 1.96 3.38 -4.02
C GLU A 44 0.78 3.98 -4.76
N VAL A 45 0.87 5.25 -5.15
CA VAL A 45 -0.18 5.97 -5.88
C VAL A 45 0.38 6.47 -7.19
N TYR A 46 -0.34 6.19 -8.28
CA TYR A 46 0.06 6.47 -9.65
C TYR A 46 -0.77 7.65 -10.18
N PRO A 47 -0.20 8.87 -10.29
CA PRO A 47 -0.95 10.04 -10.71
C PRO A 47 -1.51 9.91 -12.13
N ALA A 48 -2.77 10.31 -12.33
CA ALA A 48 -3.41 10.26 -13.64
C ALA A 48 -2.80 11.24 -14.66
N SER A 49 -2.16 12.31 -14.18
CA SER A 49 -1.68 13.47 -14.95
C SER A 49 -0.57 13.15 -15.95
N SER A 50 0.16 12.04 -15.78
CA SER A 50 1.15 11.60 -16.76
C SER A 50 1.22 10.08 -16.82
N ARG A 51 1.33 9.54 -18.04
CA ARG A 51 1.42 8.10 -18.28
C ARG A 51 2.72 7.49 -17.74
N ASN A 52 3.76 8.33 -17.56
CA ASN A 52 5.07 7.96 -17.01
C ASN A 52 5.34 8.66 -15.67
N ALA A 53 4.30 9.13 -14.95
CA ALA A 53 4.51 9.66 -13.61
C ALA A 53 5.07 8.54 -12.73
N GLU A 54 6.12 8.86 -11.98
CA GLU A 54 6.61 7.99 -10.93
C GLU A 54 5.53 7.79 -9.87
N ALA A 55 5.46 6.59 -9.31
CA ALA A 55 4.57 6.31 -8.20
C ALA A 55 4.99 7.16 -6.99
N VAL A 56 4.04 7.87 -6.41
CA VAL A 56 4.23 8.53 -5.12
C VAL A 56 3.96 7.51 -4.02
N ARG A 57 4.76 7.53 -2.96
CA ARG A 57 4.65 6.59 -1.84
C ARG A 57 4.20 7.29 -0.57
N PRO A 58 2.90 7.59 -0.40
CA PRO A 58 2.43 8.20 0.83
C PRO A 58 2.52 7.19 1.99
N GLY A 59 3.00 7.65 3.15
CA GLY A 59 3.25 6.81 4.33
C GLY A 59 4.74 6.58 4.63
N PRO A 60 5.09 5.53 5.40
CA PRO A 60 4.23 4.40 5.79
C PRO A 60 3.12 4.77 6.79
N TYR A 61 1.97 4.07 6.71
CA TYR A 61 0.90 4.18 7.70
C TYR A 61 1.04 3.05 8.72
N THR A 62 1.38 3.40 9.95
CA THR A 62 1.60 2.42 11.03
C THR A 62 0.38 2.33 11.95
N PHE A 63 0.01 1.11 12.29
CA PHE A 63 -1.11 0.75 13.15
C PHE A 63 -0.65 -0.17 14.28
N ALA A 64 -1.40 -0.19 15.38
CA ALA A 64 -1.06 -1.03 16.53
C ALA A 64 -1.25 -2.53 16.24
N ASP A 65 -2.18 -2.88 15.35
CA ASP A 65 -2.51 -4.27 15.02
C ASP A 65 -3.08 -4.45 13.61
N ALA A 66 -3.24 -5.71 13.22
CA ALA A 66 -3.78 -6.11 11.92
C ALA A 66 -5.24 -5.70 11.72
N HIS A 67 -6.03 -5.56 12.79
CA HIS A 67 -7.43 -5.17 12.69
C HIS A 67 -7.55 -3.72 12.21
N GLN A 68 -6.78 -2.81 12.82
CA GLN A 68 -6.75 -1.40 12.42
C GLN A 68 -6.19 -1.22 11.00
N ALA A 69 -5.11 -1.94 10.65
CA ALA A 69 -4.57 -1.90 9.30
C ALA A 69 -5.58 -2.41 8.25
N THR A 70 -6.35 -3.46 8.58
CA THR A 70 -7.40 -4.00 7.71
C THR A 70 -8.54 -3.01 7.54
N ALA A 71 -8.98 -2.34 8.62
CA ALA A 71 -10.02 -1.31 8.56
C ALA A 71 -9.60 -0.16 7.64
N PHE A 72 -8.38 0.36 7.80
CA PHE A 72 -7.82 1.40 6.94
C PHE A 72 -7.83 1.00 5.46
N VAL A 73 -7.34 -0.20 5.11
CA VAL A 73 -7.34 -0.65 3.71
C VAL A 73 -8.76 -0.85 3.19
N THR A 74 -9.68 -1.30 4.03
CA THR A 74 -11.09 -1.48 3.63
C THR A 74 -11.71 -0.14 3.25
N GLU A 75 -11.58 0.89 4.08
CA GLU A 75 -12.08 2.24 3.78
C GLU A 75 -11.42 2.84 2.53
N ALA A 76 -10.12 2.64 2.36
CA ALA A 76 -9.40 3.10 1.17
C ALA A 76 -9.90 2.39 -0.10
N VAL A 77 -10.11 1.07 -0.04
CA VAL A 77 -10.65 0.28 -1.15
C VAL A 77 -12.08 0.71 -1.50
N GLU A 78 -12.94 0.91 -0.51
CA GLU A 78 -14.31 1.40 -0.72
C GLU A 78 -14.31 2.77 -1.39
N SER A 79 -13.43 3.67 -0.95
CA SER A 79 -13.26 4.99 -1.57
C SER A 79 -12.78 4.89 -3.02
N LEU A 80 -11.83 4.00 -3.31
CA LEU A 80 -11.33 3.76 -4.66
C LEU A 80 -12.41 3.16 -5.58
N MET A 81 -13.20 2.21 -5.07
CA MET A 81 -14.35 1.65 -5.78
C MET A 81 -15.41 2.71 -6.07
N TYR A 82 -15.72 3.58 -5.10
CA TYR A 82 -16.61 4.72 -5.30
C TYR A 82 -16.11 5.66 -6.41
N LEU A 83 -14.80 5.85 -6.53
CA LEU A 83 -14.16 6.62 -7.60
C LEU A 83 -14.10 5.90 -8.96
N GLY A 84 -14.67 4.69 -9.04
CA GLY A 84 -14.74 3.88 -10.26
C GLY A 84 -13.50 3.03 -10.52
N CYS A 85 -12.73 2.71 -9.48
CA CYS A 85 -11.63 1.75 -9.62
C CYS A 85 -12.13 0.31 -9.47
N GLU A 86 -11.57 -0.58 -10.28
CA GLU A 86 -11.60 -2.02 -10.08
C GLU A 86 -10.49 -2.39 -9.08
N VAL A 87 -10.81 -3.18 -8.06
CA VAL A 87 -9.85 -3.58 -7.02
C VAL A 87 -9.69 -5.10 -7.01
N HIS A 88 -8.44 -5.56 -7.05
CA HIS A 88 -8.10 -6.98 -7.06
C HIS A 88 -7.18 -7.34 -5.90
N ALA A 89 -7.35 -8.55 -5.36
CA ALA A 89 -6.36 -9.19 -4.51
C ALA A 89 -5.27 -9.83 -5.38
N GLN A 90 -4.02 -9.79 -4.92
CA GLN A 90 -2.89 -10.52 -5.50
C GLN A 90 -2.62 -11.78 -4.69
#